data_AF-A0A154NX28-F1
#
_entry.id   AF-A0A154NX28-F1
#
_cell.length_a   1.000
_cell.length_b   1.000
_cell.length_c   1.000
_cell.angle_alpha   90.00
_cell.angle_beta   90.00
_cell.angle_gamma   90.00
#
_symmetry.space_group_name_H-M   'P 1'
#
loop_
_entity.id
_entity.type
_entity.pdbx_description
1 polymer ?
#
loop_
_entity_poly.entity_id
_entity_poly.type
_entity_poly.pdbx_seq_one_letter_code
_entity_poly.pdbx_strand_id
1 'polypeptide(L)'
;MGISETTEENVTFTKEILSLLSKLNLEPQSLPSDIKEGLQKVALILRFEKLSDLDDCALRIVCEEKKIQEKNKQRQEKWMASKYDSLFRTHAKLSKMVNQMQQNVNSLERSVEDSQKEQEDNYCNQVLWSTKLKEYKQTVEKLEAELTTMQIDDLYPQKILNKYDRYIELRGELAEVNQCLSQYGDLPPNLLQAKALLEVKQKEYETLEKTFLEKTSYS
;
A
#
# COMPACT_ATOMS: atom_id res chain seq x y z
N MET A 1 84.88 23.10 19.53
CA MET A 1 85.31 23.92 18.37
C MET A 1 84.25 24.99 18.10
N GLY A 2 83.88 25.81 19.10
CA GLY A 2 82.75 26.76 19.00
C GLY A 2 83.08 28.19 19.44
N ILE A 3 84.28 28.43 19.99
CA ILE A 3 84.71 29.75 20.49
C ILE A 3 85.15 30.66 19.32
N SER A 4 85.59 30.08 18.20
CA SER A 4 86.11 30.83 17.04
C SER A 4 85.01 31.40 16.14
N GLU A 5 83.88 30.70 15.99
CA GLU A 5 82.72 31.22 15.24
C GLU A 5 82.07 32.39 15.99
N THR A 6 81.97 32.30 17.33
CA THR A 6 81.40 33.39 18.15
C THR A 6 82.27 34.63 18.21
N THR A 7 83.60 34.51 18.09
CA THR A 7 84.50 35.68 18.03
C THR A 7 84.44 36.36 16.67
N GLU A 8 84.36 35.60 15.57
CA GLU A 8 84.26 36.16 14.22
C GLU A 8 82.89 36.85 13.99
N GLU A 9 81.81 36.26 14.49
CA GLU A 9 80.49 36.88 14.49
C GLU A 9 80.44 38.16 15.35
N ASN A 10 81.06 38.15 16.54
CA ASN A 10 81.14 39.35 17.39
C ASN A 10 81.97 40.47 16.76
N VAL A 11 83.06 40.15 16.06
CA VAL A 11 83.89 41.14 15.36
C VAL A 11 83.11 41.76 14.20
N THR A 12 82.35 40.96 13.46
CA THR A 12 81.52 41.43 12.35
C THR A 12 80.39 42.33 12.86
N PHE A 13 79.71 41.90 13.93
CA PHE A 13 78.66 42.66 14.60
C PHE A 13 79.16 43.99 15.17
N THR A 14 80.36 44.01 15.76
CA THR A 14 81.00 45.24 16.26
C THR A 14 81.32 46.21 15.11
N LYS A 15 81.76 45.71 13.95
CA LYS A 15 82.00 46.53 12.75
C LYS A 15 80.72 47.13 12.18
N GLU A 16 79.64 46.37 12.15
CA GLU A 16 78.31 46.83 11.70
C GLU A 16 77.77 47.93 12.63
N ILE A 17 77.90 47.76 13.95
CA ILE A 17 77.52 48.77 14.95
C ILE A 17 78.36 50.04 14.80
N LEU A 18 79.68 49.92 14.58
CA LEU A 18 80.54 51.09 14.35
C LEU A 18 80.20 51.80 13.04
N SER A 19 79.85 51.08 11.98
CA SER A 19 79.35 51.62 10.71
C SER A 19 78.05 52.40 10.91
N LEU A 20 77.10 51.84 11.66
CA LEU A 20 75.84 52.49 12.04
C LEU A 20 76.07 53.78 12.84
N LEU A 21 76.92 53.73 13.86
CA LEU A 21 77.30 54.89 14.67
C LEU A 21 77.95 56.00 13.86
N SER A 22 78.83 55.63 12.91
CA SER A 22 79.49 56.58 12.01
C SER A 22 78.50 57.28 11.07
N LYS A 23 77.51 56.56 10.53
CA LYS A 23 76.46 57.14 9.67
C LYS A 23 75.53 58.08 10.45
N LEU A 24 75.38 57.85 11.76
CA LEU A 24 74.58 58.69 12.66
C LEU A 24 75.38 59.84 13.29
N ASN A 25 76.66 60.00 12.96
CA ASN A 25 77.59 60.98 13.57
C ASN A 25 77.65 60.88 15.11
N LEU A 26 77.59 59.67 15.66
CA LEU A 26 77.65 59.43 17.10
C LEU A 26 78.99 58.84 17.51
N GLU A 27 79.63 59.41 18.54
CA GLU A 27 80.89 58.88 19.08
C GLU A 27 80.65 57.66 19.99
N PRO A 28 81.28 56.50 19.73
CA PRO A 28 81.06 55.27 20.51
C PRO A 28 81.39 55.37 22.00
N GLN A 29 82.30 56.28 22.36
CA GLN A 29 82.85 56.40 23.72
C GLN A 29 81.95 57.21 24.66
N SER A 30 81.00 58.00 24.16
CA SER A 30 80.14 58.87 24.96
C SER A 30 78.73 58.30 25.22
N LEU A 31 78.41 57.11 24.70
CA LEU A 31 77.07 56.53 24.76
C LEU A 31 76.81 55.76 26.09
N PRO A 32 75.70 56.05 26.79
CA PRO A 32 75.20 55.28 27.94
C PRO A 32 74.95 53.79 27.60
N SER A 33 75.00 52.92 28.62
CA SER A 33 74.81 51.45 28.49
C SER A 33 73.49 51.09 27.81
N ASP A 34 72.42 51.78 28.17
CA ASP A 34 71.06 51.45 27.72
C ASP A 34 70.90 51.73 26.21
N ILE A 35 71.61 52.74 25.70
CA ILE A 35 71.65 53.07 24.26
C ILE A 35 72.49 52.04 23.50
N LYS A 36 73.58 51.54 24.10
CA LYS A 36 74.40 50.48 23.50
C LYS A 36 73.61 49.17 23.35
N GLU A 37 72.84 48.78 24.36
CA GLU A 37 71.95 47.61 24.27
C GLU A 37 70.83 47.80 23.24
N GLY A 38 70.22 48.99 23.20
CA GLY A 38 69.22 49.33 22.19
C GLY A 38 69.76 49.23 20.76
N LEU A 39 70.98 49.72 20.54
CA LEU A 39 71.64 49.67 19.23
C LEU A 39 72.02 48.25 18.82
N GLN A 40 72.44 47.41 19.78
CA GLN A 40 72.66 45.98 19.53
C GLN A 40 71.37 45.27 19.11
N LYS A 41 70.23 45.55 19.77
CA LYS A 41 68.93 45.00 19.38
C LYS A 41 68.54 45.43 17.96
N VAL A 42 68.76 46.69 17.60
CA VAL A 42 68.50 47.20 16.26
C VAL A 42 69.39 46.52 15.21
N ALA A 43 70.69 46.36 15.48
CA ALA A 43 71.60 45.65 14.59
C ALA A 43 71.19 44.18 14.39
N LEU A 44 70.72 43.49 15.45
CA LEU A 44 70.19 42.13 15.35
C LEU A 44 68.92 42.05 14.49
N ILE A 45 67.99 43.01 14.65
CA ILE A 45 66.77 43.08 13.84
C ILE A 45 67.13 43.34 12.37
N LEU A 46 68.03 44.28 12.10
CA LEU A 46 68.50 44.58 10.75
C LEU A 46 69.15 43.35 10.10
N ARG A 47 69.96 42.59 10.85
CA ARG A 47 70.57 41.34 10.34
C ARG A 47 69.54 40.24 10.09
N PHE A 48 68.55 40.08 10.97
CA PHE A 48 67.45 39.13 10.79
C PHE A 48 66.63 39.43 9.52
N GLU A 49 66.37 40.71 9.26
CA GLU A 49 65.67 41.21 8.07
C GLU A 49 66.60 41.35 6.84
N LYS A 50 67.88 40.98 6.95
CA LYS A 50 68.93 41.07 5.89
C LYS A 50 69.17 42.50 5.36
N LEU A 51 69.08 43.49 6.22
CA LEU A 51 69.27 44.92 5.95
C LEU A 51 70.66 45.44 6.40
N SER A 52 71.69 44.60 6.34
CA SER A 52 73.05 44.90 6.84
C SER A 52 73.70 46.11 6.14
N ASP A 53 73.33 46.36 4.88
CA ASP A 53 73.67 47.58 4.17
C ASP A 53 72.47 48.53 4.20
N LEU A 54 72.56 49.59 5.01
CA LEU A 54 71.61 50.70 5.00
C LEU A 54 71.68 51.46 3.66
N ASP A 55 71.13 50.85 2.62
CA ASP A 55 70.78 51.45 1.34
C ASP A 55 69.26 51.65 1.30
N ASP A 56 68.81 52.89 1.08
CA ASP A 56 67.39 53.23 0.96
C ASP A 56 66.71 52.41 -0.15
N CYS A 57 67.46 52.07 -1.20
CA CYS A 57 66.98 51.21 -2.27
C CYS A 57 66.68 49.78 -1.76
N ALA A 58 67.60 49.18 -1.00
CA ALA A 58 67.42 47.83 -0.44
C ALA A 58 66.22 47.76 0.53
N LEU A 59 66.07 48.75 1.41
CA LEU A 59 64.93 48.82 2.33
C LEU A 59 63.60 48.95 1.58
N ARG A 60 63.57 49.74 0.49
CA ARG A 60 62.38 49.91 -0.35
C ARG A 60 62.03 48.62 -1.09
N ILE A 61 63.03 47.89 -1.59
CA ILE A 61 62.86 46.57 -2.21
C ILE A 61 62.21 45.60 -1.22
N VAL A 62 62.77 45.44 -0.02
CA VAL A 62 62.24 44.54 1.02
C VAL A 62 60.80 44.92 1.41
N CYS A 63 60.51 46.22 1.56
CA CYS A 63 59.16 46.71 1.83
C CYS A 63 58.16 46.34 0.71
N GLU A 64 58.54 46.51 -0.55
CA GLU A 64 57.69 46.15 -1.69
C GLU A 64 57.54 44.64 -1.85
N GLU A 65 58.60 43.86 -1.64
CA GLU A 65 58.54 42.39 -1.61
C GLU A 65 57.52 41.90 -0.58
N LYS A 66 57.53 42.48 0.63
CA LYS A 66 56.55 42.17 1.68
C LYS A 66 55.12 42.51 1.26
N LYS A 67 54.90 43.66 0.61
CA LYS A 67 53.58 44.03 0.07
C LYS A 67 53.12 43.07 -1.03
N ILE A 68 54.02 42.65 -1.92
CA ILE A 68 53.72 41.68 -2.98
C ILE A 68 53.37 40.33 -2.38
N GLN A 69 54.13 39.87 -1.39
CA GLN A 69 53.88 38.61 -0.68
C GLN A 69 52.51 38.62 0.01
N GLU A 70 52.16 39.69 0.72
CA GLU A 70 50.86 39.83 1.37
C GLU A 70 49.71 39.84 0.35
N LYS A 71 49.84 40.57 -0.76
CA LYS A 71 48.86 40.55 -1.85
C LYS A 71 48.72 39.16 -2.50
N ASN A 72 49.82 38.41 -2.61
CA ASN A 72 49.78 37.04 -3.14
C ASN A 72 49.07 36.09 -2.18
N LYS A 73 49.34 36.20 -0.88
CA LYS A 73 48.65 35.45 0.16
C LYS A 73 47.14 35.71 0.13
N GLN A 74 46.73 36.98 0.10
CA GLN A 74 45.31 37.35 0.01
C GLN A 74 44.63 36.82 -1.26
N ARG A 75 45.34 36.84 -2.40
CA ARG A 75 44.83 36.23 -3.65
C ARG A 75 44.64 34.73 -3.52
N GLN A 76 45.59 34.03 -2.92
CA GLN A 76 45.51 32.59 -2.70
C GLN A 76 44.38 32.24 -1.73
N GLU A 77 44.22 32.97 -0.63
CA GLU A 77 43.12 32.80 0.32
C GLU A 77 41.75 33.00 -0.35
N LYS A 78 41.58 34.08 -1.14
CA LYS A 78 40.33 34.31 -1.89
C LYS A 78 40.04 33.20 -2.90
N TRP A 79 41.07 32.72 -3.59
CA TRP A 79 40.93 31.61 -4.54
C TRP A 79 40.54 30.31 -3.84
N MET A 80 41.17 30.00 -2.70
CA MET A 80 40.84 28.84 -1.89
C MET A 80 39.42 28.91 -1.33
N ALA A 81 39.00 30.07 -0.81
CA ALA A 81 37.64 30.29 -0.33
C ALA A 81 36.60 30.07 -1.44
N SER A 82 36.85 30.62 -2.64
CA SER A 82 35.96 30.44 -3.80
C SER A 82 35.85 28.97 -4.21
N LYS A 83 36.98 28.22 -4.19
CA LYS A 83 36.98 26.78 -4.46
C LYS A 83 36.20 26.01 -3.42
N TYR A 84 36.43 26.31 -2.14
CA TYR A 84 35.71 25.70 -1.03
C TYR A 84 34.20 25.90 -1.15
N ASP A 85 33.76 27.14 -1.41
CA ASP A 85 32.34 27.46 -1.58
C ASP A 85 31.71 26.70 -2.75
N SER A 86 32.45 26.57 -3.87
CA SER A 86 31.97 25.80 -5.02
C SER A 86 31.79 24.32 -4.67
N LEU A 87 32.77 23.72 -3.98
CA LEU A 87 32.74 22.32 -3.55
C LEU A 87 31.63 22.09 -2.51
N PHE A 88 31.48 22.99 -1.55
CA PHE A 88 30.45 22.93 -0.53
C PHE A 88 29.04 22.97 -1.15
N ARG A 89 28.81 23.85 -2.15
CA ARG A 89 27.54 23.88 -2.89
C ARG A 89 27.28 22.58 -3.65
N THR A 90 28.30 22.00 -4.29
CA THR A 90 28.15 20.71 -4.97
C THR A 90 27.87 19.57 -4.00
N HIS A 91 28.56 19.55 -2.85
CA HIS A 91 28.34 18.56 -1.80
C HIS A 91 26.92 18.67 -1.23
N ALA A 92 26.44 19.88 -0.94
CA ALA A 92 25.09 20.10 -0.45
C ALA A 92 24.01 19.61 -1.44
N LYS A 93 24.21 19.86 -2.75
CA LYS A 93 23.32 19.35 -3.81
C LYS A 93 23.33 17.82 -3.84
N LEU A 94 24.51 17.21 -3.80
CA LEU A 94 24.66 15.76 -3.84
C LEU A 94 24.04 15.11 -2.60
N SER A 95 24.29 15.67 -1.41
CA SER A 95 23.69 15.21 -0.15
C SER A 95 22.16 15.26 -0.21
N LYS A 96 21.58 16.34 -0.75
CA LYS A 96 20.13 16.43 -0.95
C LYS A 96 19.61 15.34 -1.90
N MET A 97 20.32 15.09 -2.99
CA MET A 97 19.95 14.05 -3.97
C MET A 97 20.02 12.64 -3.36
N VAL A 98 21.06 12.35 -2.57
CA VAL A 98 21.20 11.09 -1.84
C VAL A 98 20.06 10.90 -0.84
N ASN A 99 19.72 11.94 -0.07
CA ASN A 99 18.60 11.87 0.87
C ASN A 99 17.26 11.61 0.16
N GLN A 100 17.03 12.24 -1.00
CA GLN A 100 15.85 11.97 -1.83
C GLN A 100 15.83 10.54 -2.36
N MET A 101 16.97 10.04 -2.85
CA MET A 101 17.09 8.64 -3.29
C MET A 101 16.79 7.68 -2.16
N GLN A 102 17.31 7.92 -0.95
CA GLN A 102 17.02 7.09 0.22
C GLN A 102 15.52 7.08 0.55
N GLN A 103 14.85 8.24 0.50
CA GLN A 103 13.40 8.33 0.72
C GLN A 103 12.62 7.53 -0.32
N ASN A 104 13.02 7.61 -1.59
CA ASN A 104 12.39 6.86 -2.68
C ASN A 104 12.60 5.35 -2.51
N VAL A 105 13.80 4.92 -2.12
CA VAL A 105 14.11 3.51 -1.84
C VAL A 105 13.24 3.00 -0.70
N ASN A 106 13.15 3.73 0.41
CA ASN A 106 12.31 3.34 1.55
C ASN A 106 10.82 3.29 1.16
N SER A 107 10.36 4.17 0.27
CA SER A 107 8.98 4.13 -0.24
C SER A 107 8.74 2.93 -1.13
N LEU A 108 9.71 2.57 -1.97
CA LEU A 108 9.62 1.41 -2.84
C LEU A 108 9.62 0.12 -2.03
N GLU A 109 10.47 0.03 -1.01
CA GLU A 109 10.55 -1.12 -0.10
C GLU A 109 9.20 -1.38 0.57
N ARG A 110 8.56 -0.35 1.14
CA ARG A 110 7.20 -0.48 1.70
C ARG A 110 6.18 -0.91 0.66
N SER A 111 6.24 -0.34 -0.55
CA SER A 111 5.32 -0.72 -1.62
C SER A 111 5.48 -2.19 -2.03
N VAL A 112 6.71 -2.73 -1.98
CA VAL A 112 6.99 -4.14 -2.25
C VAL A 112 6.45 -5.01 -1.12
N GLU A 113 6.67 -4.64 0.14
CA GLU A 113 6.11 -5.34 1.31
C GLU A 113 4.59 -5.40 1.26
N ASP A 114 3.93 -4.27 0.99
CA ASP A 114 2.48 -4.19 0.85
C ASP A 114 1.97 -5.08 -0.30
N SER A 115 2.67 -5.08 -1.44
CA SER A 115 2.32 -5.91 -2.60
C SER A 115 2.48 -7.40 -2.31
N GLN A 116 3.52 -7.79 -1.57
CA GLN A 116 3.72 -9.18 -1.16
C GLN A 116 2.60 -9.65 -0.25
N LYS A 117 2.21 -8.82 0.73
CA LYS A 117 1.10 -9.13 1.61
C LYS A 117 -0.23 -9.27 0.86
N GLU A 118 -0.51 -8.35 -0.06
CA GLU A 118 -1.70 -8.44 -0.92
C GLU A 118 -1.68 -9.71 -1.79
N GLN A 119 -0.51 -10.12 -2.29
CA GLN A 119 -0.35 -11.37 -3.03
C GLN A 119 -0.63 -12.60 -2.18
N GLU A 120 -0.16 -12.64 -0.93
CA GLU A 120 -0.43 -13.72 0.02
C GLU A 120 -1.92 -13.82 0.35
N ASP A 121 -2.58 -12.68 0.60
CA ASP A 121 -4.02 -12.62 0.85
C ASP A 121 -4.83 -13.10 -0.38
N ASN A 122 -4.43 -12.65 -1.57
CA ASN A 122 -5.05 -13.09 -2.83
C ASN A 122 -4.87 -14.58 -3.07
N TYR A 123 -3.70 -15.14 -2.78
CA TYR A 123 -3.45 -16.58 -2.88
C TYR A 123 -4.33 -17.36 -1.90
N CYS A 124 -4.41 -16.95 -0.63
CA CYS A 124 -5.30 -17.55 0.37
C CYS A 124 -6.76 -17.53 -0.10
N ASN A 125 -7.23 -16.39 -0.61
CA ASN A 125 -8.57 -16.26 -1.16
C ASN A 125 -8.80 -17.18 -2.36
N GLN A 126 -7.85 -17.27 -3.27
CA GLN A 126 -7.93 -18.18 -4.43
C GLN A 126 -8.05 -19.65 -3.98
N VAL A 127 -7.24 -20.07 -3.01
CA VAL A 127 -7.32 -21.43 -2.44
C VAL A 127 -8.69 -21.68 -1.81
N LEU A 128 -9.21 -20.73 -1.03
CA LEU A 128 -10.54 -20.82 -0.42
C LEU A 128 -11.64 -20.99 -1.48
N TRP A 129 -11.65 -20.15 -2.51
CA TRP A 129 -12.66 -20.21 -3.57
C TRP A 129 -12.54 -21.46 -4.43
N SER A 130 -11.33 -21.93 -4.71
CA SER A 130 -11.11 -23.18 -5.44
C SER A 130 -11.64 -24.39 -4.66
N THR A 131 -11.47 -24.38 -3.34
CA THR A 131 -11.98 -25.44 -2.44
C THR A 131 -13.49 -25.44 -2.42
N LYS A 132 -14.12 -24.27 -2.19
CA LYS A 132 -15.59 -24.13 -2.24
C LYS A 132 -16.17 -24.55 -3.59
N LEU A 133 -15.51 -24.19 -4.70
CA LEU A 133 -15.96 -24.60 -6.03
C LEU A 133 -15.94 -26.13 -6.18
N LYS A 134 -14.92 -26.79 -5.63
CA LYS A 134 -14.82 -28.25 -5.64
C LYS A 134 -15.94 -28.88 -4.80
N GLU A 135 -16.23 -28.34 -3.61
CA GLU A 135 -17.34 -28.78 -2.77
C GLU A 135 -18.69 -28.64 -3.47
N TYR A 136 -18.93 -27.50 -4.15
CA TYR A 136 -20.14 -27.31 -4.93
C TYR A 136 -20.25 -28.28 -6.09
N LYS A 137 -19.17 -28.52 -6.85
CA LYS A 137 -19.17 -29.53 -7.92
C LYS A 137 -19.52 -30.91 -7.40
N GLN A 138 -18.91 -31.35 -6.30
CA GLN A 138 -19.24 -32.64 -5.67
C GLN A 138 -20.69 -32.70 -5.20
N THR A 139 -21.22 -31.59 -4.67
CA THR A 139 -22.61 -31.51 -4.23
C THR A 139 -23.57 -31.64 -5.42
N VAL A 140 -23.27 -30.97 -6.54
CA VAL A 140 -24.05 -31.06 -7.79
C VAL A 140 -24.01 -32.48 -8.33
N GLU A 141 -22.82 -33.09 -8.46
CA GLU A 141 -22.67 -34.48 -8.91
C GLU A 141 -23.49 -35.45 -8.05
N LYS A 142 -23.49 -35.25 -6.73
CA LYS A 142 -24.29 -36.05 -5.80
C LYS A 142 -25.79 -35.85 -6.00
N LEU A 143 -26.26 -34.61 -6.16
CA LEU A 143 -27.67 -34.32 -6.40
C LEU A 143 -28.14 -34.87 -7.75
N GLU A 144 -27.32 -34.78 -8.79
CA GLU A 144 -27.61 -35.36 -10.11
C GLU A 144 -27.72 -36.90 -10.03
N ALA A 145 -26.84 -37.53 -9.25
CA ALA A 145 -26.91 -38.97 -8.97
C ALA A 145 -28.18 -39.33 -8.17
N GLU A 146 -28.53 -38.56 -7.14
CA GLU A 146 -29.76 -38.78 -6.37
C GLU A 146 -31.01 -38.63 -7.24
N LEU A 147 -31.05 -37.63 -8.12
CA LEU A 147 -32.17 -37.36 -9.01
C LEU A 147 -32.36 -38.49 -10.04
N THR A 148 -31.28 -38.96 -10.65
CA THR A 148 -31.30 -40.11 -11.55
C THR A 148 -31.71 -41.39 -10.82
N THR A 149 -31.25 -41.60 -9.59
CA THR A 149 -31.65 -42.75 -8.75
C THR A 149 -33.14 -42.71 -8.39
N MET A 150 -33.70 -41.52 -8.15
CA MET A 150 -35.12 -41.37 -7.83
C MET A 150 -36.06 -41.72 -9.01
N GLN A 151 -35.56 -41.84 -10.25
CA GLN A 151 -36.35 -42.21 -11.44
C GLN A 151 -37.71 -41.47 -11.52
N ILE A 152 -37.72 -40.17 -11.17
CA ILE A 152 -38.95 -39.36 -11.10
C ILE A 152 -39.60 -39.21 -12.48
N ASP A 153 -38.80 -39.23 -13.55
CA ASP A 153 -39.26 -39.02 -14.92
C ASP A 153 -40.17 -40.14 -15.46
N ASP A 154 -39.95 -41.41 -15.07
CA ASP A 154 -40.70 -42.53 -15.66
C ASP A 154 -41.89 -42.99 -14.81
N LEU A 155 -41.77 -42.98 -13.48
CA LEU A 155 -42.75 -43.61 -12.59
C LEU A 155 -43.87 -42.68 -12.13
N TYR A 156 -43.64 -41.37 -12.06
CA TYR A 156 -44.62 -40.43 -11.50
C TYR A 156 -45.70 -40.03 -12.51
N PRO A 157 -45.36 -39.61 -13.74
CA PRO A 157 -46.35 -39.25 -14.75
C PRO A 157 -47.21 -40.44 -15.16
N GLN A 158 -46.60 -41.62 -15.32
CA GLN A 158 -47.29 -42.84 -15.73
C GLN A 158 -48.26 -43.35 -14.66
N LYS A 159 -47.91 -43.26 -13.37
CA LYS A 159 -48.82 -43.59 -12.26
C LYS A 159 -50.02 -42.64 -12.18
N ILE A 160 -49.83 -41.35 -12.51
CA ILE A 160 -50.92 -40.37 -12.56
C ILE A 160 -51.84 -40.70 -13.74
N LEU A 161 -51.27 -40.97 -14.91
CA LEU A 161 -52.01 -41.37 -16.11
C LEU A 161 -52.85 -42.63 -15.86
N ASN A 162 -52.24 -43.69 -15.33
CA ASN A 162 -52.95 -44.93 -15.04
C ASN A 162 -54.11 -44.74 -14.04
N LYS A 163 -53.96 -43.85 -13.05
CA LYS A 163 -55.05 -43.51 -12.12
C LYS A 163 -56.17 -42.72 -12.81
N TYR A 164 -55.81 -41.83 -13.72
CA TYR A 164 -56.77 -41.06 -14.50
C TYR A 164 -57.57 -41.96 -15.45
N ASP A 165 -56.91 -42.86 -16.17
CA ASP A 165 -57.56 -43.84 -17.05
C ASP A 165 -58.56 -44.68 -16.26
N ARG A 166 -58.15 -45.18 -15.08
CA ARG A 166 -59.04 -45.93 -14.18
C ARG A 166 -60.23 -45.11 -13.69
N TYR A 167 -60.05 -43.81 -13.43
CA TYR A 167 -61.13 -42.90 -13.06
C TYR A 167 -62.12 -42.69 -14.20
N ILE A 168 -61.65 -42.59 -15.45
CA ILE A 168 -62.51 -42.47 -16.63
C ILE A 168 -63.34 -43.74 -16.83
N GLU A 169 -62.75 -44.92 -16.67
CA GLU A 169 -63.47 -46.21 -16.70
C GLU A 169 -64.59 -46.25 -15.65
N LEU A 170 -64.26 -45.99 -14.38
CA LEU A 170 -65.24 -45.96 -13.28
C LEU A 170 -66.35 -44.94 -13.49
N ARG A 171 -66.03 -43.80 -14.10
CA ARG A 171 -67.03 -42.78 -14.46
C ARG A 171 -67.97 -43.26 -15.58
N GLY A 172 -67.44 -44.02 -16.54
CA GLY A 172 -68.23 -44.69 -17.57
C GLY A 172 -69.18 -45.72 -16.96
N GLU A 173 -68.67 -46.62 -16.12
CA GLU A 173 -69.48 -47.60 -15.38
C GLU A 173 -70.57 -46.91 -14.54
N LEU A 174 -70.23 -45.81 -13.86
CA LEU A 174 -71.21 -45.04 -13.09
C LEU A 174 -72.29 -44.41 -13.97
N ALA A 175 -71.94 -43.94 -15.18
CA ALA A 175 -72.90 -43.39 -16.12
C ALA A 175 -73.87 -44.47 -16.64
N GLU A 176 -73.37 -45.68 -16.91
CA GLU A 176 -74.19 -46.84 -17.29
C GLU A 176 -75.14 -47.23 -16.15
N VAL A 177 -74.63 -47.32 -14.91
CA VAL A 177 -75.45 -47.61 -13.74
C VAL A 177 -76.52 -46.53 -13.53
N ASN A 178 -76.16 -45.25 -13.65
CA ASN A 178 -77.11 -44.15 -13.53
C ASN A 178 -78.17 -44.17 -14.64
N GLN A 179 -77.81 -44.59 -15.86
CA GLN A 179 -78.77 -44.75 -16.96
C GLN A 179 -79.73 -45.93 -16.70
N CYS A 180 -79.24 -47.04 -16.14
CA CYS A 180 -80.12 -48.14 -15.71
C CYS A 180 -81.06 -47.70 -14.58
N LEU A 181 -80.56 -46.90 -13.64
CA LEU A 181 -81.32 -46.42 -12.48
C LEU A 181 -82.25 -45.24 -12.79
N SER A 182 -82.09 -44.55 -13.93
CA SER A 182 -82.93 -43.39 -14.27
C SER A 182 -84.41 -43.75 -14.40
N GLN A 183 -84.72 -45.01 -14.72
CA GLN A 183 -86.10 -45.54 -14.75
C GLN A 183 -86.76 -45.60 -13.36
N TYR A 184 -85.96 -45.54 -12.30
CA TYR A 184 -86.38 -45.57 -10.90
C TYR A 184 -86.19 -44.21 -10.21
N GLY A 185 -85.99 -43.13 -10.97
CA GLY A 185 -85.70 -41.79 -10.44
C GLY A 185 -86.78 -41.21 -9.52
N ASP A 186 -88.02 -41.69 -9.65
CA ASP A 186 -89.14 -41.29 -8.78
C ASP A 186 -89.16 -42.05 -7.44
N LEU A 187 -88.33 -43.09 -7.28
CA LEU A 187 -88.22 -43.79 -6.01
C LEU A 187 -87.29 -43.01 -5.07
N PRO A 188 -87.72 -42.77 -3.82
CA PRO A 188 -86.86 -42.14 -2.84
C PRO A 188 -85.64 -43.03 -2.54
N PRO A 189 -84.47 -42.44 -2.25
CA PRO A 189 -83.20 -43.15 -2.11
C PRO A 189 -83.16 -44.13 -0.92
N ASN A 190 -84.15 -44.08 -0.02
CA ASN A 190 -84.27 -44.96 1.13
C ASN A 190 -85.37 -46.00 0.90
N LEU A 191 -85.03 -47.30 0.99
CA LEU A 191 -85.96 -48.43 0.88
C LEU A 191 -87.18 -48.31 1.79
N LEU A 192 -87.01 -47.73 2.98
CA LEU A 192 -88.09 -47.55 3.96
C LEU A 192 -89.09 -46.48 3.49
N GLN A 193 -88.59 -45.41 2.86
CA GLN A 193 -89.43 -44.37 2.27
C GLN A 193 -90.11 -44.85 0.99
N ALA A 194 -89.43 -45.67 0.18
CA ALA A 194 -89.99 -46.25 -1.03
C ALA A 194 -91.16 -47.20 -0.70
N LYS A 195 -90.99 -48.02 0.36
CA LYS A 195 -92.06 -48.90 0.86
C LYS A 195 -93.27 -48.11 1.36
N ALA A 196 -93.05 -47.03 2.12
CA ALA A 196 -94.15 -46.18 2.59
C ALA A 196 -94.91 -45.52 1.42
N LEU A 197 -94.20 -45.07 0.38
CA LEU A 197 -94.82 -44.45 -0.80
C LEU A 197 -95.63 -45.47 -1.61
N LEU A 198 -95.14 -46.71 -1.73
CA LEU A 198 -95.87 -47.84 -2.30
C LEU A 198 -97.15 -48.15 -1.52
N GLU A 199 -97.09 -48.21 -0.19
CA GLU A 199 -98.27 -48.45 0.65
C GLU A 199 -99.30 -47.32 0.53
N VAL A 200 -98.86 -46.07 0.39
CA VAL A 200 -99.76 -44.93 0.14
C VAL A 200 -100.43 -45.06 -1.22
N LYS A 201 -99.67 -45.34 -2.29
CA LYS A 201 -100.22 -45.52 -3.64
C LYS A 201 -101.16 -46.73 -3.74
N GLN A 202 -100.86 -47.81 -3.02
CA GLN A 202 -101.72 -48.98 -2.94
C GLN A 202 -103.06 -48.64 -2.28
N LYS A 203 -103.06 -47.87 -1.18
CA LYS A 203 -104.29 -47.38 -0.55
C LYS A 203 -105.07 -46.40 -1.44
N GLU A 204 -104.40 -45.50 -2.16
CA GLU A 204 -105.05 -44.64 -3.16
C GLU A 204 -105.74 -45.48 -4.23
N TYR A 205 -105.09 -46.55 -4.72
CA TYR A 205 -105.64 -47.46 -5.72
C TYR A 205 -106.86 -48.23 -5.19
N GLU A 206 -106.79 -48.79 -3.98
CA GLU A 206 -107.94 -49.44 -3.32
C GLU A 206 -109.12 -48.48 -3.12
N THR A 207 -108.84 -47.19 -2.87
CA THR A 207 -109.87 -46.15 -2.72
C THR A 207 -110.50 -45.80 -4.08
N LEU A 208 -109.68 -45.71 -5.14
CA LEU A 208 -110.13 -45.55 -6.52
C LEU A 208 -110.95 -46.74 -7.00
N GLU A 209 -110.54 -47.96 -6.67
CA GLU A 209 -111.25 -49.20 -7.00
C GLU A 209 -112.61 -49.26 -6.29
N LYS A 210 -112.67 -48.92 -4.99
CA LYS A 210 -113.93 -48.81 -4.25
C LYS A 210 -114.87 -47.74 -4.83
N THR A 211 -114.35 -46.56 -5.18
CA THR A 211 -115.16 -45.51 -5.81
C THR A 211 -115.60 -45.86 -7.23
N PHE A 212 -114.82 -46.68 -7.97
CA PHE A 212 -115.26 -47.27 -9.24
C PHE A 212 -116.39 -48.29 -9.02
N LEU A 213 -116.23 -49.19 -8.06
CA LEU A 213 -117.23 -50.19 -7.68
C LEU A 213 -118.55 -49.55 -7.22
N GLU A 214 -118.50 -48.48 -6.42
CA GLU A 214 -119.65 -47.70 -5.98
C GLU A 214 -120.36 -46.97 -7.13
N LYS A 215 -119.62 -46.53 -8.15
CA LYS A 215 -120.22 -45.92 -9.36
C LYS A 215 -120.85 -46.96 -10.29
N THR A 216 -120.43 -48.22 -10.23
CA THR A 216 -121.03 -49.31 -11.02
C THR A 216 -122.17 -50.05 -10.33
N SER A 217 -122.41 -49.83 -9.04
CA SER A 217 -123.51 -50.44 -8.26
C SER A 217 -124.76 -49.55 -8.12
N TYR A 218 -124.75 -48.37 -8.76
CA TYR A 218 -125.96 -47.59 -9.08
C TYR A 218 -126.18 -47.60 -10.60
N SER A 219 -126.57 -48.75 -11.14
CA SER A 219 -127.26 -48.87 -12.43
C SER A 219 -128.20 -50.07 -12.42
#